data_AF-A0A1D2VJV6-F1
#
_entry.id   AF-A0A1D2VJV6-F1
#
_cell.length_a   1.000
_cell.length_b   1.000
_cell.length_c   1.000
_cell.angle_alpha   90.00
_cell.angle_beta   90.00
_cell.angle_gamma   90.00
#
_symmetry.space_group_name_H-M   'P 1'
#
loop_
_entity.id
_entity.type
_entity.pdbx_description
1 polymer ?
#
loop_
_entity_poly.entity_id
_entity_poly.type
_entity_poly.pdbx_seq_one_letter_code
_entity_poly.pdbx_strand_id
1 'polypeptide(L)'
;HGHKYKLKAPITPSSKFIKVKDDHPLWQFFHNKKYQRSTGELDQTGRPWTVPELRRKDFNDLHSLWYTCLKERNILAREHYLYKNDFRSDVDLFEKASEDIRTTMWRIRYVLGERQKLFENAQGNFESGNKNSNDNGDKNSSFVGNEEGTTELYNQLTRLNEALFDIKSNVFENSANENLLEGILFNANFKLKKF
;
A
#
# COMPACT_ATOMS: atom_id res chain seq x y z
N HIS A 1 71.19 10.18 0.91
CA HIS A 1 69.94 10.37 1.67
C HIS A 1 70.01 9.53 2.95
N GLY A 2 70.90 9.86 3.89
CA GLY A 2 70.58 10.74 5.01
C GLY A 2 70.04 9.91 6.19
N HIS A 3 70.93 9.54 7.13
CA HIS A 3 70.70 8.79 8.38
C HIS A 3 69.69 9.44 9.37
N LYS A 4 68.81 10.33 8.89
CA LYS A 4 67.87 11.15 9.67
C LYS A 4 66.50 10.47 9.84
N TYR A 5 66.13 9.55 8.95
CA TYR A 5 64.83 8.90 8.99
C TYR A 5 64.96 7.47 9.53
N LYS A 6 64.43 7.25 10.74
CA LYS A 6 64.28 5.92 11.33
C LYS A 6 62.98 5.30 10.83
N LEU A 7 63.04 4.11 10.23
CA LEU A 7 61.85 3.34 9.87
C LEU A 7 61.06 3.05 11.16
N LYS A 8 59.80 3.49 11.20
CA LYS A 8 58.87 3.19 12.30
C LYS A 8 57.89 2.12 11.85
N ALA A 9 57.41 1.33 12.81
CA ALA A 9 56.32 0.40 12.55
C ALA A 9 55.08 1.15 12.01
N PRO A 10 54.27 0.50 11.16
CA PRO A 10 53.02 1.08 10.67
C PRO A 10 52.11 1.46 11.84
N ILE A 11 51.49 2.64 11.77
CA ILE A 11 50.45 3.03 12.73
C ILE A 11 49.16 2.30 12.39
N THR A 12 48.59 1.58 13.35
CA THR A 12 47.31 0.90 13.16
C THR A 12 46.16 1.91 13.25
N PRO A 13 45.20 1.89 12.30
CA PRO A 13 44.05 2.77 12.38
C PRO A 13 43.22 2.42 13.62
N SER A 14 42.86 3.44 14.41
CA SER A 14 42.07 3.26 15.64
C SER A 14 40.64 3.74 15.46
N SER A 15 39.67 2.92 15.86
CA SER A 15 38.25 3.28 15.85
C SER A 15 37.91 4.44 16.78
N LYS A 16 38.77 4.77 17.75
CA LYS A 16 38.59 5.88 18.70
C LYS A 16 38.38 7.23 18.04
N PHE A 17 38.90 7.42 16.82
CA PHE A 17 38.77 8.66 16.06
C PHE A 17 37.47 8.74 15.24
N ILE A 18 36.73 7.63 15.10
CA ILE A 18 35.51 7.57 14.31
C ILE A 18 34.30 7.75 15.26
N LYS A 19 33.57 8.85 15.07
CA LYS A 19 32.31 9.10 15.80
C LYS A 19 31.13 8.66 14.94
N VAL A 20 30.60 7.46 15.21
CA VAL A 20 29.40 6.96 14.52
C VAL A 20 28.16 7.55 15.21
N LYS A 21 27.24 8.12 14.43
CA LYS A 21 25.96 8.61 14.94
C LYS A 21 25.10 7.43 15.40
N ASP A 22 24.35 7.63 16.47
CA ASP A 22 23.46 6.58 17.01
C ASP A 22 22.28 6.28 16.07
N ASP A 23 21.76 7.32 15.39
CA ASP A 23 20.73 7.22 14.34
C ASP A 23 21.37 7.16 12.93
N HIS A 24 22.34 6.27 12.77
CA HIS A 24 22.91 5.99 11.46
C HIS A 24 21.92 5.14 10.63
N PRO A 25 21.61 5.49 9.38
CA PRO A 25 20.59 4.79 8.58
C PRO A 25 20.90 3.30 8.35
N LEU A 26 22.18 2.91 8.39
CA LEU A 26 22.59 1.51 8.29
C LEU A 26 22.09 0.66 9.48
N TRP A 27 21.78 1.26 10.63
CA TRP A 27 21.17 0.54 11.75
C TRP A 27 19.79 -0.02 11.42
N GLN A 28 19.11 0.49 10.39
CA GLN A 28 17.83 -0.06 9.94
C GLN A 28 17.94 -1.49 9.37
N PHE A 29 19.15 -1.96 9.04
CA PHE A 29 19.41 -3.34 8.63
C PHE A 29 19.62 -4.30 9.80
N PHE A 30 19.53 -3.80 11.04
CA PHE A 30 19.75 -4.57 12.26
C PHE A 30 18.49 -4.51 13.11
N HIS A 31 18.10 -5.66 13.66
CA HIS A 31 17.04 -5.69 14.65
C HIS A 31 17.57 -5.21 16.00
N ASN A 32 17.05 -4.10 16.53
CA ASN A 32 17.43 -3.53 17.83
C ASN A 32 18.96 -3.34 18.02
N LYS A 33 19.67 -2.96 16.94
CA LYS A 33 21.15 -2.81 16.91
C LYS A 33 21.92 -4.07 17.36
N LYS A 34 21.28 -5.24 17.34
CA LYS A 34 21.92 -6.53 17.61
C LYS A 34 22.60 -7.01 16.34
N TYR A 35 23.75 -7.65 16.51
CA TYR A 35 24.45 -8.29 15.39
C TYR A 35 23.58 -9.37 14.73
N GLN A 36 22.83 -10.12 15.54
CA GLN A 36 21.91 -11.16 15.09
C GLN A 36 20.84 -11.41 16.18
N ARG A 37 19.60 -11.71 15.79
CA ARG A 37 18.58 -12.22 16.70
C ARG A 37 18.87 -13.64 17.19
N SER A 38 18.43 -13.94 18.41
CA SER A 38 18.37 -15.31 18.93
C SER A 38 17.12 -16.02 18.41
N THR A 39 17.11 -17.35 18.42
CA THR A 39 15.97 -18.16 17.93
C THR A 39 14.66 -17.86 18.68
N GLY A 40 14.73 -17.48 19.95
CA GLY A 40 13.57 -17.10 20.76
C GLY A 40 13.07 -15.66 20.53
N GLU A 41 13.87 -14.82 19.88
CA GLU A 41 13.49 -13.45 19.47
C GLU A 41 12.87 -13.41 18.07
N LEU A 42 12.96 -14.49 17.31
CA LEU A 42 12.23 -14.62 16.05
C LEU A 42 10.74 -14.79 16.35
N ASP A 43 9.90 -14.09 15.60
CA ASP A 43 8.47 -14.24 15.71
C ASP A 43 8.06 -15.62 15.18
N GLN A 44 7.74 -16.53 16.11
CA GLN A 44 7.23 -17.86 15.83
C GLN A 44 5.70 -17.92 15.89
N THR A 45 5.06 -16.83 16.31
CA THR A 45 3.61 -16.74 16.53
C THR A 45 2.87 -16.02 15.41
N GLY A 46 3.60 -15.25 14.61
CA GLY A 46 3.06 -14.49 13.49
C GLY A 46 2.46 -15.35 12.38
N ARG A 47 1.64 -14.70 11.55
CA ARG A 47 0.98 -15.29 10.39
C ARG A 47 1.02 -14.31 9.22
N PRO A 48 1.17 -14.80 7.97
CA PRO A 48 1.08 -13.96 6.79
C PRO A 48 -0.35 -13.41 6.58
N TRP A 49 -0.44 -12.16 6.12
CA TRP A 49 -1.71 -11.47 5.84
C TRP A 49 -2.55 -12.19 4.80
N THR A 50 -3.85 -12.31 5.01
CA THR A 50 -4.74 -12.94 4.02
C THR A 50 -5.22 -11.96 2.96
N VAL A 51 -5.59 -12.50 1.80
CA VAL A 51 -6.16 -11.72 0.70
C VAL A 51 -7.42 -10.93 1.14
N PRO A 52 -8.41 -11.53 1.86
CA PRO A 52 -9.59 -10.78 2.29
C PRO A 52 -9.29 -9.63 3.26
N GLU A 53 -8.31 -9.77 4.15
CA GLU A 53 -7.87 -8.68 5.04
C GLU A 53 -7.25 -7.53 4.24
N LEU A 54 -6.39 -7.86 3.27
CA LEU A 54 -5.71 -6.88 2.42
C LEU A 54 -6.67 -6.14 1.49
N ARG A 55 -7.77 -6.78 1.05
CA ARG A 55 -8.81 -6.12 0.24
C ARG A 55 -9.50 -4.95 0.92
N ARG A 56 -9.51 -4.90 2.26
CA ARG A 56 -10.13 -3.81 3.03
C ARG A 56 -9.19 -2.64 3.31
N LYS A 57 -7.94 -2.69 2.84
CA LYS A 57 -6.91 -1.67 3.09
C LYS A 57 -6.75 -0.71 1.92
N ASP A 58 -6.47 0.55 2.24
CA ASP A 58 -6.24 1.58 1.24
C ASP A 58 -4.91 1.37 0.50
N PHE A 59 -4.74 2.05 -0.63
CA PHE A 59 -3.52 1.94 -1.43
C PHE A 59 -2.27 2.35 -0.64
N ASN A 60 -2.34 3.48 0.07
CA ASN A 60 -1.22 3.99 0.86
C ASN A 60 -0.83 3.03 1.98
N ASP A 61 -1.81 2.45 2.68
CA ASP A 61 -1.59 1.44 3.72
C ASP A 61 -0.91 0.18 3.15
N LEU A 62 -1.37 -0.31 1.99
CA LEU A 62 -0.76 -1.46 1.32
C LEU A 62 0.68 -1.17 0.88
N HIS A 63 0.96 0.05 0.44
CA HIS A 63 2.28 0.48 0.02
C HIS A 63 3.24 0.62 1.22
N SER A 64 2.78 1.19 2.33
CA SER A 64 3.54 1.24 3.59
C SER A 64 3.80 -0.15 4.16
N LEU A 65 2.81 -1.05 4.09
CA LEU A 65 2.98 -2.45 4.49
C LEU A 65 4.01 -3.16 3.61
N TRP A 66 3.96 -2.96 2.29
CA TRP A 66 4.94 -3.53 1.36
C TRP A 66 6.38 -3.13 1.72
N TYR A 67 6.64 -1.85 2.01
CA TYR A 67 7.97 -1.41 2.41
C TYR A 67 8.38 -1.92 3.79
N THR A 68 7.43 -2.10 4.71
CA THR A 68 7.70 -2.71 6.01
C THR A 68 8.13 -4.16 5.83
N CYS A 69 7.42 -4.94 4.99
CA CYS A 69 7.81 -6.28 4.59
C CYS A 69 9.19 -6.32 3.93
N LEU A 70 9.47 -5.38 3.01
CA LEU A 70 10.76 -5.31 2.33
C LEU A 70 11.91 -5.03 3.30
N LYS A 71 11.73 -4.12 4.26
CA LYS A 71 12.73 -3.81 5.29
C LYS A 71 13.01 -5.03 6.17
N GLU A 72 11.96 -5.69 6.67
CA GLU A 72 12.14 -6.90 7.48
C GLU A 72 12.84 -8.02 6.70
N ARG A 73 12.48 -8.20 5.42
CA ARG A 73 13.14 -9.18 4.55
C ARG A 73 14.62 -8.87 4.33
N ASN A 74 15.01 -7.59 4.25
CA ASN A 74 16.43 -7.20 4.17
C ASN A 74 17.19 -7.53 5.46
N ILE A 75 16.57 -7.32 6.63
CA ILE A 75 17.14 -7.71 7.93
C ILE A 75 17.33 -9.23 7.99
N LEU A 76 16.27 -9.99 7.67
CA LEU A 76 16.29 -11.45 7.65
C LEU A 76 17.30 -12.01 6.65
N ALA A 77 17.45 -11.41 5.47
CA ALA A 77 18.42 -11.85 4.47
C ALA A 77 19.87 -11.72 4.99
N ARG A 78 20.18 -10.62 5.68
CA ARG A 78 21.47 -10.44 6.34
C ARG A 78 21.69 -11.50 7.43
N GLU A 79 20.72 -11.68 8.31
CA GLU A 79 20.79 -12.64 9.41
C GLU A 79 20.95 -14.07 8.90
N HIS A 80 20.16 -14.46 7.89
CA HIS A 80 20.24 -15.78 7.25
C HIS A 80 21.60 -16.03 6.61
N TYR A 81 22.15 -15.03 5.88
CA TYR A 81 23.47 -15.15 5.27
C TYR A 81 24.57 -15.38 6.31
N LEU A 82 24.59 -14.57 7.37
CA LEU A 82 25.54 -14.72 8.47
C LEU A 82 25.41 -16.08 9.15
N TYR A 83 24.17 -16.51 9.39
CA TYR A 83 23.91 -17.79 10.04
C TYR A 83 24.43 -18.98 9.22
N LYS A 84 24.15 -18.97 7.92
CA LYS A 84 24.61 -20.00 6.97
C LYS A 84 26.13 -20.04 6.85
N ASN A 85 26.78 -18.88 6.83
CA ASN A 85 28.23 -18.78 6.65
C ASN A 85 29.01 -19.11 7.94
N ASP A 86 28.60 -18.54 9.07
CA ASP A 86 29.38 -18.59 10.31
C ASP A 86 29.13 -19.88 11.09
N PHE A 87 27.88 -20.38 11.11
CA PHE A 87 27.49 -21.52 11.95
C PHE A 87 27.27 -22.82 11.17
N ARG A 88 27.27 -22.79 9.82
CA ARG A 88 27.03 -23.95 8.92
C ARG A 88 25.84 -24.82 9.35
N SER A 89 24.86 -24.23 10.01
CA SER A 89 23.70 -24.94 10.54
C SER A 89 22.49 -24.72 9.65
N ASP A 90 21.77 -25.80 9.39
CA ASP A 90 20.65 -25.88 8.46
C ASP A 90 19.33 -25.42 9.11
N VAL A 91 19.31 -24.18 9.62
CA VAL A 91 18.14 -23.66 10.34
C VAL A 91 17.25 -22.86 9.39
N ASP A 92 16.19 -23.53 8.94
CA ASP A 92 15.11 -23.06 8.06
C ASP A 92 14.23 -21.93 8.68
N LEU A 93 14.48 -21.52 9.93
CA LEU A 93 13.60 -20.57 10.63
C LEU A 93 13.60 -19.16 10.01
N PHE A 94 14.78 -18.63 9.65
CA PHE A 94 14.88 -17.33 9.00
C PHE A 94 14.34 -17.37 7.57
N GLU A 95 14.53 -18.49 6.88
CA GLU A 95 14.03 -18.72 5.52
C GLU A 95 12.51 -18.81 5.51
N LYS A 96 11.92 -19.59 6.41
CA LYS A 96 10.47 -19.66 6.63
C LYS A 96 9.84 -18.30 6.94
N ALA A 97 10.42 -17.53 7.85
CA ALA A 97 9.93 -16.18 8.16
C ALA A 97 10.01 -15.25 6.92
N SER A 98 11.09 -15.34 6.15
CA SER A 98 11.23 -14.61 4.89
C SER A 98 10.19 -15.04 3.85
N GLU A 99 9.88 -16.34 3.76
CA GLU A 99 8.83 -16.85 2.88
C GLU A 99 7.43 -16.37 3.31
N ASP A 100 7.10 -16.38 4.60
CA ASP A 100 5.83 -15.84 5.09
C ASP A 100 5.65 -14.36 4.72
N ILE A 101 6.70 -13.56 4.86
CA ILE A 101 6.71 -12.15 4.42
C ILE A 101 6.53 -12.06 2.89
N ARG A 102 7.24 -12.91 2.13
CA ARG A 102 7.13 -12.97 0.67
C ARG A 102 5.71 -13.35 0.22
N THR A 103 5.03 -14.27 0.92
CA THR A 103 3.63 -14.60 0.62
C THR A 103 2.71 -13.40 0.84
N THR A 104 2.92 -12.62 1.90
CA THR A 104 2.20 -11.37 2.15
C THR A 104 2.41 -10.37 1.01
N MET A 105 3.67 -10.16 0.59
CA MET A 105 3.98 -9.26 -0.53
C MET A 105 3.30 -9.71 -1.82
N TRP A 106 3.37 -11.00 -2.16
CA TRP A 106 2.68 -11.52 -3.34
C TRP A 106 1.16 -11.31 -3.27
N ARG A 107 0.54 -11.50 -2.09
CA ARG A 107 -0.90 -11.24 -1.87
C ARG A 107 -1.26 -9.76 -2.04
N ILE A 108 -0.40 -8.84 -1.58
CA ILE A 108 -0.58 -7.39 -1.82
C ILE A 108 -0.59 -7.11 -3.32
N ARG A 109 0.39 -7.62 -4.07
CA ARG A 109 0.45 -7.47 -5.53
C ARG A 109 -0.79 -8.06 -6.21
N TYR A 110 -1.25 -9.22 -5.75
CA TYR A 110 -2.45 -9.86 -6.27
C TYR A 110 -3.70 -8.98 -6.07
N VAL A 111 -3.92 -8.45 -4.87
CA VAL A 111 -5.08 -7.58 -4.56
C VAL A 111 -5.04 -6.30 -5.39
N LEU A 112 -3.88 -5.69 -5.58
CA LEU A 112 -3.75 -4.50 -6.43
C LEU A 112 -4.10 -4.80 -7.90
N GLY A 113 -3.66 -5.94 -8.43
CA GLY A 113 -4.03 -6.39 -9.77
C GLY A 113 -5.52 -6.73 -9.91
N GLU A 114 -6.10 -7.39 -8.90
CA GLU A 114 -7.54 -7.70 -8.83
C GLU A 114 -8.36 -6.39 -8.87
N ARG A 115 -7.99 -5.39 -8.07
CA ARG A 115 -8.67 -4.08 -8.04
C ARG A 115 -8.64 -3.37 -9.38
N GLN A 116 -7.47 -3.32 -10.02
CA GLN A 116 -7.33 -2.68 -11.33
C GLN A 116 -8.24 -3.35 -12.37
N LYS A 117 -8.22 -4.68 -12.43
CA LYS A 117 -9.07 -5.45 -13.35
C LYS A 117 -10.57 -5.22 -13.07
N LEU A 118 -10.97 -5.18 -11.81
CA LEU A 118 -12.36 -4.91 -11.43
C LEU A 118 -12.79 -3.49 -11.82
N PHE A 119 -11.91 -2.51 -11.67
CA PHE A 119 -12.15 -1.13 -12.09
C PHE A 119 -12.33 -1.03 -13.61
N GLU A 120 -11.42 -1.62 -14.39
CA GLU A 120 -11.51 -1.65 -15.86
C GLU A 120 -12.80 -2.35 -16.35
N ASN A 121 -13.16 -3.48 -15.73
CA ASN A 121 -14.40 -4.18 -16.04
C ASN A 121 -15.64 -3.33 -15.69
N ALA A 122 -15.63 -2.63 -14.56
CA ALA A 122 -16.72 -1.74 -14.17
C ALA A 122 -16.86 -0.57 -15.14
N GLN A 123 -15.75 0.04 -15.55
CA GLN A 123 -15.72 1.12 -16.54
C GLN A 123 -16.26 0.65 -17.90
N GLY A 124 -15.81 -0.50 -18.40
CA GLY A 124 -16.30 -1.05 -19.67
C GLY A 124 -17.79 -1.41 -19.64
N ASN A 125 -18.29 -1.93 -18.51
CA ASN A 125 -19.71 -2.18 -18.31
C ASN A 125 -20.54 -0.89 -18.23
N PHE A 126 -19.98 0.16 -17.61
CA PHE A 126 -20.64 1.47 -17.52
C PHE A 126 -20.78 2.11 -18.92
N GLU A 127 -19.71 2.13 -19.72
CA GLU A 127 -19.75 2.64 -21.10
C GLU A 127 -20.70 1.85 -22.00
N SER A 128 -20.68 0.52 -21.88
CA SER A 128 -21.60 -0.36 -22.64
C SER A 128 -23.04 -0.19 -22.19
N GLY A 129 -23.27 -0.01 -20.89
CA GLY A 129 -24.58 0.29 -20.32
C GLY A 129 -25.13 1.61 -20.84
N ASN A 130 -24.31 2.65 -20.93
CA ASN A 130 -24.69 3.95 -21.47
C ASN A 130 -25.06 3.86 -22.97
N LYS A 131 -24.30 3.09 -23.76
CA LYS A 131 -24.61 2.82 -25.18
C LYS A 131 -25.91 2.04 -25.41
N ASN A 132 -26.24 1.11 -24.50
CA ASN A 132 -27.47 0.31 -24.57
C ASN A 132 -28.68 1.01 -23.94
N SER A 133 -28.53 2.22 -23.40
CA SER A 133 -29.59 3.02 -22.77
C SER A 133 -30.47 3.74 -23.79
N ASN A 134 -30.97 3.01 -24.80
CA ASN A 134 -32.27 3.32 -25.42
C ASN A 134 -33.45 2.79 -24.57
N ASP A 135 -33.14 2.12 -23.45
CA ASP A 135 -34.13 1.64 -22.48
C ASP A 135 -34.21 2.62 -21.30
N ASN A 136 -35.06 3.63 -21.44
CA ASN A 136 -35.32 4.69 -20.46
C ASN A 136 -36.16 4.22 -19.24
N GLY A 137 -36.33 2.92 -19.05
CA GLY A 137 -37.18 2.35 -18.01
C GLY A 137 -36.39 1.83 -16.81
N ASP A 138 -36.71 2.35 -15.63
CA ASP A 138 -36.77 1.56 -14.38
C ASP A 138 -35.51 1.28 -13.54
N LYS A 139 -34.28 1.61 -13.97
CA LYS A 139 -33.10 1.41 -13.08
C LYS A 139 -32.96 2.44 -11.95
N ASN A 140 -33.64 3.58 -12.04
CA ASN A 140 -33.58 4.62 -11.01
C ASN A 140 -34.54 4.39 -9.84
N SER A 141 -35.43 3.39 -9.91
CA SER A 141 -36.47 3.19 -8.89
C SER A 141 -35.94 2.56 -7.60
N SER A 142 -34.84 1.79 -7.65
CA SER A 142 -34.33 1.09 -6.45
C SER A 142 -33.37 1.92 -5.59
N PHE A 143 -32.73 2.95 -6.14
CA PHE A 143 -31.85 3.85 -5.38
C PHE A 143 -32.64 4.95 -4.66
N VAL A 144 -33.82 5.30 -5.18
CA VAL A 144 -34.70 6.28 -4.56
C VAL A 144 -35.46 5.59 -3.43
N GLY A 145 -34.86 5.55 -2.25
CA GLY A 145 -35.59 5.23 -1.02
C GLY A 145 -36.80 6.16 -0.86
N ASN A 146 -37.90 5.61 -0.36
CA ASN A 146 -39.13 6.35 -0.01
C ASN A 146 -38.96 7.28 1.20
N GLU A 147 -37.72 7.65 1.55
CA GLU A 147 -37.40 8.37 2.79
C GLU A 147 -37.63 9.88 2.61
N GLU A 148 -38.42 10.45 3.53
CA GLU A 148 -38.84 11.86 3.56
C GLU A 148 -37.71 12.83 3.96
N GLY A 149 -36.53 12.31 4.35
CA GLY A 149 -35.37 13.08 4.77
C GLY A 149 -34.58 13.64 3.58
N THR A 150 -34.79 14.92 3.25
CA THR A 150 -34.07 15.61 2.17
C THR A 150 -32.55 15.52 2.32
N THR A 151 -32.03 15.57 3.56
CA THR A 151 -30.59 15.63 3.84
C THR A 151 -29.85 14.33 3.54
N GLU A 152 -30.43 13.18 3.90
CA GLU A 152 -29.80 11.86 3.66
C GLU A 152 -29.74 11.56 2.16
N LEU A 153 -30.80 11.93 1.45
CA LEU A 153 -30.85 11.83 0.00
C LEU A 153 -29.85 12.76 -0.69
N TYR A 154 -29.68 13.99 -0.20
CA TYR A 154 -28.63 14.87 -0.70
C TYR A 154 -27.23 14.27 -0.46
N ASN A 155 -26.97 13.69 0.71
CA ASN A 155 -25.70 13.02 0.99
C ASN A 155 -25.45 11.82 0.06
N GLN A 156 -26.49 11.02 -0.21
CA GLN A 156 -26.41 9.90 -1.15
C GLN A 156 -26.14 10.40 -2.58
N LEU A 157 -26.83 11.46 -3.00
CA LEU A 157 -26.65 12.07 -4.32
C LEU A 157 -25.25 12.67 -4.46
N THR A 158 -24.71 13.33 -3.44
CA THR A 158 -23.33 13.83 -3.43
C THR A 158 -22.32 12.71 -3.59
N ARG A 159 -22.45 11.60 -2.83
CA ARG A 159 -21.56 10.44 -2.97
C ARG A 159 -21.63 9.81 -4.36
N LEU A 160 -22.82 9.71 -4.93
CA LEU A 160 -23.02 9.19 -6.29
C LEU A 160 -22.37 10.10 -7.34
N ASN A 161 -22.53 11.42 -7.20
CA ASN A 161 -21.92 12.41 -8.08
C ASN A 161 -20.39 12.38 -8.01
N GLU A 162 -19.81 12.26 -6.82
CA GLU A 162 -18.37 12.08 -6.64
C GLU A 162 -17.90 10.75 -7.25
N ALA A 163 -18.66 9.66 -7.07
CA ALA A 163 -18.27 8.33 -7.54
C ALA A 163 -18.36 8.15 -9.07
N LEU A 164 -19.38 8.71 -9.73
CA LEU A 164 -19.64 8.50 -11.16
C LEU A 164 -19.04 9.62 -12.03
N PHE A 165 -19.16 10.86 -11.60
CA PHE A 165 -18.85 12.03 -12.42
C PHE A 165 -17.65 12.82 -11.91
N ASP A 166 -17.04 12.41 -10.79
CA ASP A 166 -15.95 13.13 -10.11
C ASP A 166 -16.34 14.60 -9.77
N ILE A 167 -17.63 14.83 -9.48
CA ILE A 167 -18.13 16.15 -9.10
C ILE A 167 -17.93 16.30 -7.60
N LYS A 168 -16.96 17.13 -7.22
CA LYS A 168 -16.66 17.41 -5.82
C LYS A 168 -17.68 18.39 -5.25
N SER A 169 -17.92 18.27 -3.95
CA SER A 169 -18.75 19.22 -3.19
C SER A 169 -18.26 20.68 -3.28
N ASN A 170 -16.93 20.88 -3.31
CA ASN A 170 -16.35 22.20 -3.51
C ASN A 170 -16.36 22.56 -5.00
N VAL A 171 -17.25 23.48 -5.39
CA VAL A 171 -17.45 23.91 -6.78
C VAL A 171 -16.15 24.44 -7.42
N PHE A 172 -15.27 25.07 -6.63
CA PHE A 172 -14.02 25.64 -7.14
C PHE A 172 -12.96 24.60 -7.50
N GLU A 173 -13.11 23.35 -7.05
CA GLU A 173 -12.20 22.26 -7.39
C GLU A 173 -12.64 21.49 -8.64
N ASN A 174 -13.82 21.79 -9.18
CA ASN A 174 -14.37 21.10 -10.32
C ASN A 174 -13.82 21.71 -11.62
N SER A 175 -13.26 20.85 -12.47
CA SER A 175 -12.83 21.23 -13.82
C SER A 175 -13.98 21.07 -14.82
N ALA A 176 -14.02 21.95 -15.82
CA ALA A 176 -15.06 21.92 -16.85
C ALA A 176 -14.79 20.79 -17.87
N ASN A 177 -15.38 19.61 -17.61
CA ASN A 177 -15.26 18.41 -18.44
C ASN A 177 -16.65 17.88 -18.85
N GLU A 178 -16.70 17.00 -19.85
CA GLU A 178 -17.94 16.36 -20.31
C GLU A 178 -18.69 15.63 -19.19
N ASN A 179 -17.96 14.90 -18.33
CA ASN A 179 -18.52 14.21 -17.16
C ASN A 179 -19.24 15.16 -16.20
N LEU A 180 -18.78 16.40 -16.05
CA LEU A 180 -19.42 17.41 -15.21
C LEU A 180 -20.77 17.82 -15.81
N LEU A 181 -20.84 18.01 -17.13
CA LEU A 181 -22.08 18.33 -17.83
C LEU A 181 -23.09 17.19 -17.70
N GLU A 182 -22.64 15.94 -17.92
CA GLU A 182 -23.47 14.75 -17.76
C GLU A 182 -24.02 14.63 -16.33
N GLY A 183 -23.18 14.85 -15.32
CA GLY A 183 -23.63 14.81 -13.92
C GLY A 183 -24.58 15.95 -13.54
N ILE A 184 -24.38 17.17 -14.06
CA ILE A 184 -25.35 18.28 -13.88
C ILE A 184 -26.70 17.92 -14.51
N LEU A 185 -26.69 17.36 -15.73
CA LEU A 185 -27.88 16.93 -16.43
C LEU A 185 -28.59 15.77 -15.70
N PHE A 186 -27.83 14.81 -15.20
CA PHE A 186 -28.35 13.72 -14.35
C PHE A 186 -29.05 14.27 -13.10
N ASN A 187 -28.41 15.20 -12.39
CA ASN A 187 -28.98 15.83 -11.20
C ASN A 187 -30.25 16.64 -11.51
N ALA A 188 -30.28 17.36 -12.63
CA ALA A 188 -31.46 18.12 -13.07
C ALA A 188 -32.65 17.18 -13.35
N ASN A 189 -32.41 16.10 -14.09
CA ASN A 189 -33.42 15.08 -14.38
C ASN A 189 -33.89 14.35 -13.12
N PHE A 190 -32.97 14.04 -12.21
CA PHE A 190 -33.28 13.42 -10.93
C PHE A 190 -34.18 14.33 -10.08
N LYS A 191 -33.85 15.62 -9.99
CA LYS A 191 -34.67 16.61 -9.28
C LYS A 191 -36.05 16.72 -9.90
N LEU A 192 -36.17 16.82 -11.23
CA LEU A 192 -37.45 16.89 -11.94
C LEU A 192 -38.34 15.65 -11.66
N LYS A 193 -37.75 14.46 -11.58
CA LYS A 193 -38.49 13.23 -11.31
C LYS A 193 -38.98 13.12 -9.85
N LYS A 194 -38.31 13.79 -8.90
CA LYS A 194 -38.57 13.63 -7.46
C LYS A 194 -39.27 14.86 -6.82
N PHE A 195 -39.05 16.06 -7.35
CA PHE A 195 -39.58 17.34 -6.88
C PHE A 195 -40.37 18.02 -8.00
#